data_AF-A0A6G0IWH9-F1
#
_entry.id   AF-A0A6G0IWH9-F1
#
_cell.length_a   1.000
_cell.length_b   1.000
_cell.length_c   1.000
_cell.angle_alpha   90.00
_cell.angle_beta   90.00
_cell.angle_gamma   90.00
#
_symmetry.space_group_name_H-M   'P 1'
#
loop_
_entity.id
_entity.type
_entity.pdbx_description
1 polymer ?
#
loop_
_entity_poly.entity_id
_entity_poly.type
_entity_poly.pdbx_seq_one_letter_code
_entity_poly.pdbx_strand_id
1 'polypeptide(L)'
;MKTKFINGVSSSPSMSLGLLVTENALQVQPDTVEEEESCKELLIRPDDQPDSDTRAKAYLWCREFLHGAWKSLSEEDFQITVIRGGLSNKLFLCSLPDGAQSVGDEPRSVLLRLYGAILQVNPPKNTMSCNKGDSRQSNKENQFQGAEAMVLESVMFAILAERELGPKLYGIFPQGRLEQYVPSRKLDTCELTTPVSQWRLQRRWPSFTG
;
A
#
# COMPACT_ATOMS: atom_id res chain seq x y z
N MET A 1 -2.98 55.35 -52.35
CA MET A 1 -2.90 53.92 -51.98
C MET A 1 -3.09 53.78 -50.46
N LYS A 2 -3.75 52.71 -50.03
CA LYS A 2 -4.29 52.43 -48.69
C LYS A 2 -3.31 51.64 -47.80
N THR A 3 -3.30 51.94 -46.49
CA THR A 3 -3.09 51.05 -45.31
C THR A 3 -1.70 50.41 -45.09
N LYS A 4 -1.22 49.98 -43.90
CA LYS A 4 -1.80 49.55 -42.60
C LYS A 4 -0.84 49.84 -41.43
N PHE A 5 -1.42 49.95 -40.22
CA PHE A 5 -0.73 49.80 -38.93
C PHE A 5 -0.33 48.34 -38.68
N ILE A 6 0.78 48.12 -37.94
CA ILE A 6 1.21 46.80 -37.43
C ILE A 6 1.45 46.88 -35.91
N ASN A 7 0.74 46.01 -35.18
CA ASN A 7 0.94 45.68 -33.77
C ASN A 7 2.12 44.71 -33.60
N GLY A 8 2.84 44.81 -32.49
CA GLY A 8 3.79 43.78 -32.03
C GLY A 8 4.01 43.88 -30.52
N VAL A 9 3.36 43.01 -29.76
CA VAL A 9 3.40 42.93 -28.28
C VAL A 9 4.44 41.90 -27.82
N SER A 10 5.09 42.24 -26.71
CA SER A 10 5.99 41.50 -25.81
C SER A 10 5.64 40.04 -25.51
N SER A 11 6.66 39.20 -25.27
CA SER A 11 6.64 38.22 -24.16
C SER A 11 8.00 37.53 -23.93
N SER A 12 8.46 37.57 -22.67
CA SER A 12 9.57 36.82 -22.07
C SER A 12 9.34 35.29 -22.06
N PRO A 13 10.38 34.44 -21.96
CA PRO A 13 10.22 32.99 -21.97
C PRO A 13 9.77 32.45 -20.60
N SER A 14 8.63 31.78 -20.59
CA SER A 14 8.11 31.01 -19.45
C SER A 14 8.43 29.52 -19.66
N MET A 15 9.16 28.92 -18.72
CA MET A 15 9.48 27.50 -18.71
C MET A 15 8.23 26.68 -18.40
N SER A 16 7.60 26.13 -19.44
CA SER A 16 6.44 25.25 -19.32
C SER A 16 6.92 23.80 -19.30
N LEU A 17 6.73 23.09 -18.18
CA LEU A 17 6.90 21.64 -18.10
C LEU A 17 5.77 20.99 -18.93
N GLY A 18 6.11 20.50 -20.12
CA GLY A 18 5.20 19.69 -20.92
C GLY A 18 5.03 18.30 -20.29
N LEU A 19 3.85 18.02 -19.77
CA LEU A 19 3.44 16.67 -19.39
C LEU A 19 3.10 15.92 -20.68
N LEU A 20 3.94 14.94 -21.06
CA LEU A 20 3.67 13.99 -22.13
C LEU A 20 2.49 13.10 -21.70
N VAL A 21 1.29 13.42 -22.18
CA VAL A 21 0.12 12.53 -22.10
C VAL A 21 0.30 11.48 -23.20
N THR A 22 0.68 10.26 -22.82
CA THR A 22 0.54 9.11 -23.70
C THR A 22 -0.89 8.60 -23.61
N GLU A 23 -1.61 8.75 -24.70
CA GLU A 23 -2.94 8.25 -24.99
C GLU A 23 -3.00 6.70 -25.00
N ASN A 24 -3.29 6.11 -23.84
CA ASN A 24 -3.79 4.73 -23.77
C ASN A 24 -5.31 4.79 -23.60
N ALA A 25 -6.03 4.70 -24.72
CA ALA A 25 -7.47 4.53 -24.74
C ALA A 25 -7.82 3.11 -24.24
N LEU A 26 -8.25 3.00 -22.98
CA LEU A 26 -8.95 1.80 -22.50
C LEU A 26 -10.38 1.83 -23.06
N GLN A 27 -10.65 0.99 -24.06
CA GLN A 27 -12.01 0.73 -24.52
C GLN A 27 -12.75 -0.11 -23.46
N VAL A 28 -13.79 0.48 -22.87
CA VAL A 28 -14.71 -0.19 -21.94
C VAL A 28 -15.85 -0.78 -22.76
N GLN A 29 -15.99 -2.11 -22.75
CA GLN A 29 -17.19 -2.78 -23.26
C GLN A 29 -18.33 -2.68 -22.22
N PRO A 30 -19.60 -2.57 -22.64
CA PRO A 30 -20.72 -2.48 -21.70
C PRO A 30 -21.13 -3.88 -21.23
N ASP A 31 -21.12 -4.11 -19.92
CA ASP A 31 -21.69 -5.32 -19.33
C ASP A 31 -23.21 -5.16 -19.19
N THR A 32 -23.94 -6.00 -19.91
CA THR A 32 -25.37 -6.22 -19.72
C THR A 32 -25.56 -7.20 -18.57
N VAL A 33 -26.36 -6.77 -17.59
CA VAL A 33 -26.93 -7.54 -16.47
C VAL A 33 -27.51 -8.88 -16.92
N GLU A 34 -27.20 -9.97 -16.22
CA GLU A 34 -28.15 -11.01 -15.75
C GLU A 34 -27.60 -11.67 -14.46
N GLU A 35 -28.50 -11.86 -13.49
CA GLU A 35 -28.27 -12.46 -12.17
C GLU A 35 -28.38 -14.00 -12.21
N GLU A 36 -27.83 -14.62 -11.16
CA GLU A 36 -28.17 -15.92 -10.55
C GLU A 36 -27.16 -17.09 -10.62
N GLU A 37 -26.83 -17.52 -9.40
CA GLU A 37 -26.35 -18.84 -8.92
C GLU A 37 -25.20 -19.56 -9.64
N SER A 38 -24.00 -19.50 -9.07
CA SER A 38 -23.16 -20.71 -8.92
C SER A 38 -22.00 -20.48 -7.94
N CYS A 39 -22.10 -21.09 -6.75
CA CYS A 39 -20.92 -21.39 -5.95
C CYS A 39 -20.10 -22.49 -6.64
N LYS A 40 -18.91 -22.16 -7.13
CA LYS A 40 -17.66 -22.95 -7.05
C LYS A 40 -16.57 -22.31 -7.93
N GLU A 41 -15.35 -22.30 -7.40
CA GLU A 41 -14.10 -21.98 -8.12
C GLU A 41 -13.99 -20.52 -8.63
N LEU A 42 -13.70 -19.59 -7.72
CA LEU A 42 -12.92 -18.41 -8.13
C LEU A 42 -11.59 -18.96 -8.65
N LEU A 43 -11.42 -18.96 -9.98
CA LEU A 43 -10.17 -19.32 -10.65
C LEU A 43 -9.06 -18.40 -10.10
N ILE A 44 -8.34 -18.90 -9.09
CA ILE A 44 -7.15 -18.24 -8.54
C ILE A 44 -6.17 -18.18 -9.70
N ARG A 45 -5.93 -16.98 -10.24
CA ARG A 45 -4.87 -16.81 -11.23
C ARG A 45 -3.56 -17.17 -10.54
N PRO A 46 -2.61 -17.86 -11.20
CA PRO A 46 -1.34 -18.26 -10.58
C PRO A 46 -0.54 -17.11 -9.93
N ASP A 47 -0.84 -15.87 -10.32
CA ASP A 47 -0.26 -14.62 -9.82
C ASP A 47 -0.89 -14.10 -8.50
N ASP A 48 -1.94 -14.77 -7.97
CA ASP A 48 -2.66 -14.37 -6.76
C ASP A 48 -2.26 -15.14 -5.49
N GLN A 49 -1.28 -16.05 -5.59
CA GLN A 49 -0.74 -16.75 -4.43
C GLN A 49 0.58 -16.09 -4.00
N PRO A 50 0.76 -15.79 -2.69
CA PRO A 50 2.05 -15.28 -2.22
C PRO A 50 3.16 -16.27 -2.55
N ASP A 51 4.34 -15.75 -2.91
CA ASP A 51 5.52 -16.58 -3.06
C ASP A 51 5.85 -17.32 -1.75
N SER A 52 6.49 -18.49 -1.87
CA SER A 52 6.77 -19.36 -0.72
C SER A 52 7.56 -18.66 0.39
N ASP A 53 8.50 -17.79 0.02
CA ASP A 53 9.30 -17.02 0.97
C ASP A 53 8.45 -16.00 1.74
N THR A 54 7.56 -15.30 1.04
CA THR A 54 6.61 -14.37 1.66
C THR A 54 5.65 -15.09 2.59
N ARG A 55 5.12 -16.26 2.21
CA ARG A 55 4.27 -17.07 3.08
C ARG A 55 5.00 -17.48 4.36
N ALA A 56 6.21 -18.03 4.25
CA ALA A 56 7.00 -18.47 5.41
C ALA A 56 7.31 -17.30 6.35
N LYS A 57 7.70 -16.14 5.81
CA LYS A 57 7.95 -14.94 6.62
C LYS A 57 6.68 -14.42 7.28
N ALA A 58 5.56 -14.37 6.56
CA ALA A 58 4.27 -13.94 7.09
C ALA A 58 3.83 -14.82 8.26
N TYR A 59 4.00 -16.14 8.14
CA TYR A 59 3.75 -17.09 9.22
C TYR A 59 4.61 -16.77 10.45
N LEU A 60 5.93 -16.61 10.27
CA LEU A 60 6.84 -16.29 11.38
C LEU A 60 6.48 -14.97 12.07
N TRP A 61 6.22 -13.90 11.31
CA TRP A 61 5.82 -12.62 11.88
C TRP A 61 4.49 -12.72 12.63
N CYS A 62 3.47 -13.37 12.07
CA CYS A 62 2.20 -13.54 12.78
C CYS A 62 2.39 -14.31 14.09
N ARG A 63 3.20 -15.37 14.08
CA ARG A 63 3.51 -16.19 15.25
C ARG A 63 4.25 -15.41 16.34
N GLU A 64 5.23 -14.59 15.95
CA GLU A 64 6.07 -13.83 16.88
C GLU A 64 5.34 -12.65 17.51
N PHE A 65 4.50 -11.94 16.75
CA PHE A 65 3.89 -10.68 17.20
C PHE A 65 2.46 -10.83 17.78
N LEU A 66 1.66 -11.81 17.30
CA LEU A 66 0.24 -11.89 17.69
C LEU A 66 -0.01 -12.80 18.90
N HIS A 67 0.94 -13.68 19.22
CA HIS A 67 0.85 -14.62 20.34
C HIS A 67 -0.46 -15.44 20.33
N GLY A 68 -0.92 -15.94 21.48
CA GLY A 68 -2.17 -16.72 21.58
C GLY A 68 -2.19 -17.95 20.65
N ALA A 69 -3.32 -18.17 19.98
CA ALA A 69 -3.50 -19.25 19.02
C ALA A 69 -2.48 -19.21 17.85
N TRP A 70 -1.97 -18.03 17.49
CA TRP A 70 -0.95 -17.92 16.43
C TRP A 70 0.36 -18.59 16.83
N LYS A 71 0.70 -18.64 18.13
CA LYS A 71 1.94 -19.26 18.62
C LYS A 71 1.96 -20.77 18.43
N SER A 72 0.79 -21.41 18.54
CA SER A 72 0.59 -22.85 18.38
C SER A 72 0.18 -23.27 16.96
N LEU A 73 -0.04 -22.31 16.06
CA LEU A 73 -0.44 -22.56 14.68
C LEU A 73 0.68 -23.26 13.91
N SER A 74 0.35 -24.30 13.15
CA SER A 74 1.26 -24.97 12.21
C SER A 74 1.42 -24.12 10.94
N GLU A 75 2.50 -24.33 10.20
CA GLU A 75 2.68 -23.61 8.93
C GLU A 75 1.70 -24.11 7.85
N GLU A 76 1.31 -25.40 7.88
CA GLU A 76 0.31 -25.93 6.94
C GLU A 76 -1.08 -25.31 7.12
N ASP A 77 -1.48 -25.02 8.35
CA ASP A 77 -2.79 -24.43 8.67
C ASP A 77 -2.81 -22.90 8.52
N PHE A 78 -1.64 -22.27 8.31
CA PHE A 78 -1.53 -20.83 8.12
C PHE A 78 -2.13 -20.39 6.78
N GLN A 79 -3.19 -19.60 6.85
CA GLN A 79 -3.90 -19.06 5.70
C GLN A 79 -3.38 -17.67 5.37
N ILE A 80 -3.06 -17.45 4.09
CA ILE A 80 -2.61 -16.16 3.56
C ILE A 80 -3.21 -15.91 2.18
N THR A 81 -3.77 -14.72 1.97
CA THR A 81 -4.35 -14.30 0.68
C THR A 81 -3.86 -12.91 0.29
N VAL A 82 -3.63 -12.67 -1.00
CA VAL A 82 -3.18 -11.37 -1.51
C VAL A 82 -4.36 -10.40 -1.56
N ILE A 83 -4.20 -9.18 -1.02
CA ILE A 83 -5.17 -8.10 -1.17
C ILE A 83 -4.73 -7.17 -2.29
N ARG A 84 -5.56 -7.03 -3.32
CA ARG A 84 -5.25 -6.24 -4.51
C ARG A 84 -5.41 -4.72 -4.32
N GLY A 85 -4.51 -3.99 -4.96
CA GLY A 85 -4.65 -2.59 -5.34
C GLY A 85 -4.03 -1.54 -4.41
N GLY A 86 -2.81 -1.79 -3.94
CA GLY A 86 -1.86 -0.73 -3.67
C GLY A 86 -0.92 -0.54 -4.87
N LEU A 87 -0.51 0.69 -5.18
CA LEU A 87 0.49 0.94 -6.23
C LEU A 87 1.92 0.65 -5.74
N SER A 88 2.16 0.76 -4.44
CA SER A 88 3.51 0.74 -3.86
C SER A 88 3.73 -0.31 -2.78
N ASN A 89 2.67 -0.76 -2.10
CA ASN A 89 2.75 -1.69 -0.98
C ASN A 89 2.06 -3.00 -1.33
N LYS A 90 2.70 -4.14 -0.99
CA LYS A 90 2.05 -5.45 -1.09
C LYS A 90 1.24 -5.70 0.18
N LEU A 91 0.01 -6.17 0.01
CA LEU A 91 -0.92 -6.41 1.11
C LEU A 91 -1.35 -7.87 1.13
N PHE A 92 -1.39 -8.45 2.32
CA PHE A 92 -1.83 -9.82 2.52
C PHE A 92 -2.79 -9.87 3.72
N LEU A 93 -3.85 -10.67 3.60
CA LEU A 93 -4.69 -11.05 4.72
C LEU A 93 -4.19 -12.38 5.25
N CYS A 94 -3.75 -12.38 6.51
CA CYS A 94 -3.36 -13.59 7.22
C CYS A 94 -4.49 -13.97 8.19
N SER A 95 -4.87 -15.25 8.26
CA SER A 95 -5.94 -15.73 9.14
C SER A 95 -5.60 -17.04 9.85
N LEU A 96 -6.15 -17.19 11.06
CA LEU A 96 -6.29 -18.48 11.73
C LEU A 96 -7.33 -19.34 10.99
N PRO A 97 -7.19 -20.66 10.98
CA PRO A 97 -8.19 -21.55 10.38
C PRO A 97 -9.53 -21.44 11.12
N ASP A 98 -10.65 -21.62 10.42
CA ASP A 98 -12.00 -21.40 10.96
C ASP A 98 -12.30 -22.19 12.24
N GLY A 99 -11.71 -23.39 12.37
CA GLY A 99 -11.88 -24.27 13.54
C GLY A 99 -10.97 -23.95 14.74
N ALA A 100 -9.97 -23.07 14.61
CA ALA A 100 -9.08 -22.76 15.73
C ALA A 100 -9.82 -22.01 16.85
N GLN A 101 -9.58 -22.37 18.10
CA GLN A 101 -10.06 -21.61 19.26
C GLN A 101 -9.08 -20.49 19.60
N SER A 102 -9.60 -19.31 19.89
CA SER A 102 -8.80 -18.21 20.45
C SER A 102 -8.43 -18.53 21.89
N VAL A 103 -7.18 -18.30 22.25
CA VAL A 103 -6.64 -18.53 23.59
C VAL A 103 -6.79 -17.29 24.48
N GLY A 104 -6.81 -16.10 23.88
CA GLY A 104 -6.97 -14.80 24.54
C GLY A 104 -7.73 -13.81 23.66
N ASP A 105 -7.26 -12.56 23.65
CA ASP A 105 -7.81 -11.45 22.86
C ASP A 105 -7.13 -11.27 21.50
N GLU A 106 -6.42 -12.29 21.01
CA GLU A 106 -5.72 -12.23 19.74
C GLU A 106 -6.69 -12.10 18.55
N PRO A 107 -6.33 -11.34 17.50
CA PRO A 107 -7.16 -11.23 16.31
C PRO A 107 -7.16 -12.54 15.54
N ARG A 108 -8.32 -12.96 15.01
CA ARG A 108 -8.39 -14.12 14.10
C ARG A 108 -7.81 -13.85 12.71
N SER A 109 -7.77 -12.58 12.31
CA SER A 109 -7.26 -12.16 11.01
C SER A 109 -6.55 -10.82 11.13
N VAL A 110 -5.45 -10.68 10.42
CA VAL A 110 -4.63 -9.46 10.40
C VAL A 110 -4.26 -9.07 8.98
N LEU A 111 -4.02 -7.78 8.78
CA LEU A 111 -3.49 -7.25 7.54
C LEU A 111 -1.96 -7.15 7.66
N LEU A 112 -1.25 -7.92 6.84
CA LEU A 112 0.18 -7.78 6.64
C LEU A 112 0.43 -6.77 5.51
N ARG A 113 1.15 -5.70 5.83
CA ARG A 113 1.63 -4.72 4.84
C ARG A 113 3.13 -4.82 4.71
N LEU A 114 3.60 -5.11 3.51
CA LEU A 114 5.03 -5.04 3.17
C LEU A 114 5.32 -3.75 2.42
N TYR A 115 6.33 -3.02 2.91
CA TYR A 115 6.81 -1.79 2.30
C TYR A 115 7.47 -2.09 0.95
N GLY A 116 7.15 -1.33 -0.08
CA GLY A 116 7.81 -1.41 -1.39
C GLY A 116 9.25 -0.90 -1.38
N ALA A 117 9.93 -1.03 -2.53
CA ALA A 117 11.35 -0.71 -2.71
C ALA A 117 11.74 0.75 -2.38
N ILE A 118 10.78 1.67 -2.29
CA ILE A 118 11.02 3.09 -1.99
C ILE A 118 11.38 3.29 -0.50
N LEU A 119 10.88 2.44 0.39
CA LEU A 119 11.11 2.54 1.84
C LEU A 119 12.05 1.45 2.36
N GLN A 120 12.32 0.41 1.56
CA GLN A 120 13.23 -0.66 1.97
C GLN A 120 14.69 -0.19 1.96
N VAL A 121 15.28 -0.07 3.15
CA VAL A 121 16.72 0.08 3.34
C VAL A 121 17.39 -1.27 3.07
N ASN A 122 17.44 -1.67 1.79
CA ASN A 122 18.19 -2.86 1.39
C ASN A 122 19.69 -2.53 1.46
N PRO A 123 20.53 -3.32 2.14
CA PRO A 123 21.98 -3.20 1.98
C PRO A 123 22.33 -3.50 0.52
N PRO A 124 23.26 -2.76 -0.11
CA PRO A 124 23.64 -3.02 -1.49
C PRO A 124 24.17 -4.45 -1.60
N LYS A 125 23.45 -5.31 -2.32
CA LYS A 125 23.94 -6.63 -2.72
C LYS A 125 25.00 -6.42 -3.79
N ASN A 126 26.25 -6.31 -3.35
CA ASN A 126 27.49 -6.52 -4.09
C ASN A 126 27.46 -6.09 -5.57
N THR A 127 27.42 -4.79 -5.85
CA THR A 127 27.78 -4.28 -7.17
C THR A 127 29.30 -4.24 -7.27
N MET A 128 29.90 -5.24 -7.91
CA MET A 128 31.25 -5.12 -8.46
C MET A 128 31.22 -3.97 -9.47
N SER A 129 31.63 -2.77 -9.06
CA SER A 129 31.86 -1.65 -9.98
C SER A 129 33.18 -1.00 -9.59
N CYS A 130 34.22 -1.41 -10.31
CA CYS A 130 35.50 -0.74 -10.34
C CYS A 130 35.29 0.60 -11.06
N ASN A 131 35.01 1.68 -10.33
CA ASN A 131 35.15 3.03 -10.86
C ASN A 131 35.87 3.91 -9.83
N LYS A 132 37.06 4.34 -10.24
CA LYS A 132 37.92 5.29 -9.55
C LYS A 132 37.31 6.68 -9.73
N GLY A 133 36.55 7.16 -8.75
CA GLY A 133 35.98 8.50 -8.74
C GLY A 133 35.05 8.73 -7.54
N ASP A 134 35.37 9.73 -6.74
CA ASP A 134 34.65 10.14 -5.52
C ASP A 134 33.14 10.27 -5.74
N SER A 135 32.38 9.30 -5.23
CA SER A 135 30.91 9.34 -5.13
C SER A 135 30.43 8.49 -3.94
N ARG A 136 31.11 8.63 -2.80
CA ARG A 136 30.74 7.95 -1.54
C ARG A 136 29.66 8.68 -0.72
N GLN A 137 29.29 9.90 -1.09
CA GLN A 137 28.37 10.74 -0.32
C GLN A 137 26.89 10.54 -0.70
N SER A 138 26.56 10.48 -2.00
CA SER A 138 25.16 10.39 -2.45
C SER A 138 24.44 9.10 -2.03
N ASN A 139 25.16 7.99 -1.91
CA ASN A 139 24.58 6.71 -1.48
C ASN A 139 24.31 6.63 0.02
N LYS A 140 25.04 7.40 0.85
CA LYS A 140 24.83 7.44 2.30
C LYS A 140 23.67 8.36 2.69
N GLU A 141 23.49 9.48 2.00
CA GLU A 141 22.40 10.42 2.27
C GLU A 141 21.03 9.81 1.93
N ASN A 142 20.90 9.15 0.77
CA ASN A 142 19.66 8.46 0.38
C ASN A 142 19.29 7.32 1.34
N GLN A 143 20.29 6.61 1.87
CA GLN A 143 20.07 5.51 2.82
C GLN A 143 19.58 6.01 4.19
N PHE A 144 20.10 7.15 4.64
CA PHE A 144 19.73 7.75 5.93
C PHE A 144 18.32 8.36 5.89
N GLN A 145 17.96 9.01 4.78
CA GLN A 145 16.61 9.55 4.57
C GLN A 145 15.53 8.45 4.55
N GLY A 146 15.82 7.28 3.98
CA GLY A 146 14.89 6.16 3.99
C GLY A 146 14.62 5.60 5.40
N ALA A 147 15.65 5.51 6.24
CA ALA A 147 15.51 5.06 7.62
C ALA A 147 14.70 6.04 8.48
N GLU A 148 14.96 7.35 8.34
CA GLU A 148 14.20 8.38 9.03
C GLU A 148 12.72 8.38 8.63
N ALA A 149 12.44 8.25 7.33
CA ALA A 149 11.08 8.14 6.82
C ALA A 149 10.32 6.91 7.38
N MET A 150 10.98 5.75 7.47
CA MET A 150 10.37 4.55 8.09
C MET A 150 10.05 4.77 9.58
N VAL A 151 10.94 5.44 10.32
CA VAL A 151 10.71 5.76 11.73
C VAL A 151 9.52 6.70 11.88
N LEU A 152 9.46 7.78 11.08
CA LEU A 152 8.34 8.72 11.12
C LEU A 152 7.02 8.06 10.73
N GLU A 153 6.99 7.23 9.69
CA GLU A 153 5.77 6.50 9.31
C GLU A 153 5.31 5.55 10.42
N SER A 154 6.26 4.85 11.06
CA SER A 154 5.99 3.93 12.17
C SER A 154 5.40 4.66 13.38
N VAL A 155 6.01 5.79 13.78
CA VAL A 155 5.53 6.61 14.90
C VAL A 155 4.17 7.20 14.60
N MET A 156 3.97 7.74 13.40
CA MET A 156 2.68 8.29 12.98
C MET A 156 1.57 7.23 13.02
N PHE A 157 1.84 6.04 12.47
CA PHE A 157 0.86 4.95 12.46
C PHE A 157 0.50 4.51 13.89
N ALA A 158 1.50 4.36 14.77
CA ALA A 158 1.27 4.02 16.17
C ALA A 158 0.40 5.08 16.88
N ILE A 159 0.69 6.37 16.70
CA ILE A 159 -0.12 7.46 17.28
C ILE A 159 -1.57 7.41 16.77
N LEU A 160 -1.77 7.17 15.48
CA LEU A 160 -3.11 7.08 14.90
C LEU A 160 -3.89 5.86 15.42
N ALA A 161 -3.22 4.73 15.61
CA ALA A 161 -3.81 3.53 16.19
C ALA A 161 -4.24 3.75 17.65
N GLU A 162 -3.37 4.34 18.48
CA GLU A 162 -3.64 4.64 19.89
C GLU A 162 -4.79 5.65 20.07
N ARG A 163 -4.95 6.57 19.12
CA ARG A 163 -6.06 7.54 19.11
C ARG A 163 -7.34 7.01 18.46
N GLU A 164 -7.38 5.73 18.07
CA GLU A 164 -8.49 5.11 17.35
C GLU A 164 -8.87 5.85 16.05
N LEU A 165 -7.91 6.56 15.46
CA LEU A 165 -8.04 7.28 14.18
C LEU A 165 -7.60 6.43 12.98
N GLY A 166 -7.00 5.27 13.25
CA GLY A 166 -6.59 4.28 12.26
C GLY A 166 -6.81 2.85 12.76
N PRO A 167 -6.47 1.85 11.92
CA PRO A 167 -6.47 0.44 12.33
C PRO A 167 -5.52 0.20 13.50
N LYS A 168 -5.84 -0.76 14.38
CA LYS A 168 -4.92 -1.17 15.44
C LYS A 168 -3.60 -1.66 14.86
N LEU A 169 -2.51 -1.39 15.57
CA LEU A 169 -1.17 -1.84 15.25
C LEU A 169 -0.82 -3.06 16.11
N TYR A 170 -0.41 -4.16 15.50
CA TYR A 170 0.01 -5.38 16.20
C TYR A 170 1.51 -5.63 16.16
N GLY A 171 2.22 -5.12 15.14
CA GLY A 171 3.66 -5.32 15.03
C GLY A 171 4.31 -4.46 13.97
N ILE A 172 5.56 -4.05 14.19
CA ILE A 172 6.39 -3.30 13.25
C ILE A 172 7.72 -4.02 13.09
N PHE A 173 8.17 -4.15 11.85
CA PHE A 173 9.46 -4.71 11.49
C PHE A 173 10.03 -4.01 10.25
N PRO A 174 11.32 -4.13 9.93
CA PRO A 174 11.95 -3.37 8.84
C PRO A 174 11.28 -3.55 7.48
N GLN A 175 10.68 -4.71 7.23
CA GLN A 175 10.02 -5.03 5.96
C GLN A 175 8.56 -4.57 5.89
N GLY A 176 7.93 -4.20 7.00
CA GLY A 176 6.49 -4.01 7.04
C GLY A 176 5.88 -3.88 8.43
N ARG A 177 4.56 -4.11 8.49
CA ARG A 177 3.79 -4.09 9.73
C ARG A 177 2.58 -5.02 9.67
N LEU A 178 2.11 -5.40 10.85
CA LEU A 178 0.87 -6.12 11.08
C LEU A 178 -0.17 -5.15 11.64
N GLU A 179 -1.30 -5.05 10.95
CA GLU A 179 -2.37 -4.11 11.24
C GLU A 179 -3.69 -4.86 11.44
N GLN A 180 -4.67 -4.22 12.07
CA GLN A 180 -6.05 -4.68 12.03
C GLN A 180 -6.57 -4.73 10.60
N TYR A 181 -7.08 -5.89 10.22
CA TYR A 181 -7.86 -6.01 8.99
C TYR A 181 -9.23 -5.33 9.18
N VAL A 182 -9.53 -4.36 8.31
CA VAL A 182 -10.83 -3.68 8.27
C VAL A 182 -11.53 -4.07 6.96
N PRO A 183 -12.58 -4.91 7.02
CA PRO A 183 -13.36 -5.26 5.84
C PRO A 183 -13.95 -4.00 5.20
N SER A 184 -13.47 -3.69 4.00
CA SER A 184 -13.86 -2.47 3.29
C SER A 184 -13.66 -2.63 1.80
N ARG A 185 -14.44 -1.86 1.03
CA ARG A 185 -14.23 -1.68 -0.42
C ARG A 185 -13.60 -0.31 -0.67
N LYS A 186 -12.89 -0.19 -1.79
CA LYS A 186 -12.40 1.10 -2.26
C LYS A 186 -13.57 1.92 -2.79
N LEU A 187 -13.45 3.23 -2.63
CA LEU A 187 -14.33 4.17 -3.31
C LEU A 187 -13.80 4.37 -4.72
N ASP A 188 -14.69 4.33 -5.71
CA ASP A 188 -14.34 4.70 -7.07
C ASP A 188 -14.28 6.23 -7.20
N THR A 189 -13.51 6.72 -8.19
CA THR A 189 -13.32 8.17 -8.39
C THR A 189 -14.65 8.91 -8.58
N CYS A 190 -15.64 8.27 -9.20
CA CYS A 190 -16.99 8.83 -9.37
C CYS A 190 -17.78 8.91 -8.05
N GLU A 191 -17.51 8.03 -7.09
CA GLU A 191 -18.20 8.06 -5.79
C GLU A 191 -17.71 9.20 -4.91
N LEU A 192 -16.48 9.67 -5.12
CA LEU A 192 -15.89 10.82 -4.40
C LEU A 192 -16.58 12.14 -4.74
N THR A 193 -17.25 12.25 -5.89
CA THR A 193 -17.98 13.46 -6.27
C THR A 193 -19.40 13.51 -5.71
N THR A 194 -19.88 12.40 -5.13
CA THR A 194 -21.21 12.39 -4.51
C THR A 194 -21.21 13.28 -3.27
N PRO A 195 -22.27 14.10 -3.05
CA PRO A 195 -22.39 14.92 -1.84
C PRO A 195 -22.29 14.08 -0.56
N VAL A 196 -22.72 12.81 -0.63
CA VAL A 196 -22.66 11.86 0.48
C VAL A 196 -21.23 11.52 0.88
N SER A 197 -20.39 11.15 -0.08
CA SER A 197 -18.98 10.85 0.19
C SER A 197 -18.21 12.11 0.62
N GLN A 198 -18.48 13.25 -0.02
CA GLN A 198 -17.83 14.52 0.33
C GLN A 198 -18.13 14.95 1.77
N TRP A 199 -19.40 14.86 2.22
CA TRP A 199 -19.71 15.21 3.61
C TRP A 199 -19.01 14.27 4.59
N ARG A 200 -18.91 12.97 4.29
CA ARG A 200 -18.25 11.99 5.16
C ARG A 200 -16.78 12.33 5.33
N LEU A 201 -16.11 12.64 4.22
CA LEU A 201 -14.71 13.08 4.22
C LEU A 201 -14.56 14.37 5.04
N GLN A 202 -15.42 15.35 4.83
CA GLN A 202 -15.31 16.65 5.50
C GLN A 202 -15.60 16.58 7.01
N ARG A 203 -16.46 15.67 7.47
CA ARG A 203 -16.66 15.44 8.92
C ARG A 203 -15.49 14.71 9.55
N ARG A 204 -14.78 13.87 8.79
CA ARG A 204 -13.66 13.07 9.29
C ARG A 204 -12.35 13.84 9.26
N TRP A 205 -12.15 14.74 8.30
CA TRP A 205 -10.91 15.49 8.10
C TRP A 205 -10.42 16.27 9.33
N PRO A 206 -11.27 16.99 10.09
CA PRO A 206 -10.83 17.73 11.27
C PRO A 206 -10.20 16.85 12.36
N SER A 207 -10.58 15.57 12.44
CA SER A 207 -9.97 14.62 13.37
C SER A 207 -8.50 14.34 13.07
N PHE A 208 -8.00 14.69 11.88
CA PHE A 208 -6.61 14.52 11.46
C PHE A 208 -5.78 15.82 11.47
N THR A 209 -6.42 16.97 11.65
CA THR A 209 -5.75 18.29 11.60
C THR A 209 -5.72 19.02 12.95
N GLY A 210 -6.24 18.39 14.01
CA GLY A 210 -6.40 18.97 15.34
C GLY A 210 -5.34 18.56 16.36
#